data_AF-A0A8C6YNI5-F1
#
_entry.id   AF-A0A8C6YNI5-F1
#
_cell.length_a   1.000
_cell.length_b   1.000
_cell.length_c   1.000
_cell.angle_alpha   90.00
_cell.angle_beta   90.00
_cell.angle_gamma   90.00
#
_symmetry.space_group_name_H-M   'P 1'
#
loop_
_entity.id
_entity.type
_entity.pdbx_description
1 polymer ?
#
loop_
_entity_poly.entity_id
_entity_poly.type
_entity_poly.pdbx_seq_one_letter_code
_entity_poly.pdbx_strand_id
1 'polypeptide(L)'
;IEDNAAVLSVEDENILYGDIIRQDFLDTYNNLTLKTIMAFRWVTEFCSNTRFFMKTDDDVFINTGNLVKFLLKLNSSENIFTGYPLIDNFAYRGFYKKTYISYEEYPFRLFPPYCSGMGYILNGKLAVKIYEMMSHIKPIKFEDVYVGICLSMLKVNISIPEDKQQFFLYKIDFDICKYRHLIAVHGITSSEIIRFWQVLSSESSLNCL
;
A
#
# COMPACT_ATOMS: atom_id res chain seq x y z
N ILE A 1 -1.51 -29.01 -7.78
CA ILE A 1 -0.46 -28.93 -8.83
C ILE A 1 0.46 -27.84 -8.33
N GLU A 2 1.51 -28.23 -7.62
CA GLU A 2 2.57 -27.31 -7.20
C GLU A 2 3.30 -26.88 -8.46
N ASP A 3 3.32 -25.58 -8.69
CA ASP A 3 3.95 -24.98 -9.85
C ASP A 3 5.47 -25.09 -9.66
N ASN A 4 6.06 -26.17 -10.19
CA ASN A 4 7.51 -26.41 -10.28
C ASN A 4 8.13 -25.49 -11.35
N ALA A 5 7.80 -24.19 -11.32
CA ALA A 5 8.59 -23.20 -12.03
C ALA A 5 9.92 -23.09 -11.28
N ALA A 6 11.04 -23.33 -11.99
CA ALA A 6 12.35 -23.04 -11.44
C ALA A 6 12.36 -21.57 -11.01
N VAL A 7 12.44 -21.33 -9.70
CA VAL A 7 12.49 -19.97 -9.14
C VAL A 7 13.75 -19.32 -9.69
N LEU A 8 13.58 -18.33 -10.56
CA LEU A 8 14.69 -17.51 -11.04
C LEU A 8 15.39 -16.88 -9.84
N SER A 9 16.71 -16.74 -9.91
CA SER A 9 17.39 -15.85 -8.95
C SER A 9 16.83 -14.43 -9.12
N VAL A 10 16.89 -13.63 -8.06
CA VAL A 10 16.46 -12.22 -8.14
C VAL A 10 17.30 -11.45 -9.17
N GLU A 11 18.57 -11.86 -9.37
CA GLU A 11 19.43 -11.33 -10.41
C GLU A 11 18.92 -11.66 -11.82
N ASP A 12 18.55 -12.91 -12.09
CA ASP A 12 18.03 -13.33 -13.40
C ASP A 12 16.65 -12.73 -13.69
N GLU A 13 15.78 -12.67 -12.69
CA GLU A 13 14.46 -12.01 -12.77
C GLU A 13 14.63 -10.53 -13.12
N ASN A 14 15.55 -9.83 -12.45
CA ASN A 14 15.80 -8.42 -12.72
C ASN A 14 16.39 -8.19 -14.12
N ILE A 15 17.22 -9.11 -14.63
CA ILE A 15 17.71 -9.05 -16.01
C ILE A 15 16.56 -9.22 -17.01
N LEU A 16 15.60 -10.10 -16.71
CA LEU A 16 14.50 -10.43 -17.61
C LEU A 16 13.42 -9.33 -17.66
N TYR A 17 13.04 -8.77 -16.51
CA TYR A 17 11.90 -7.85 -16.40
C TYR A 17 12.29 -6.38 -16.14
N GLY A 18 13.43 -6.14 -15.48
CA GLY A 18 13.95 -4.78 -15.24
C GLY A 18 13.09 -3.91 -14.32
N ASP A 19 12.25 -4.52 -13.49
CA ASP A 19 11.28 -3.87 -12.60
C ASP A 19 11.60 -4.02 -11.10
N ILE A 20 12.78 -4.54 -10.77
CA ILE A 20 13.22 -4.73 -9.38
C ILE A 20 14.13 -3.59 -8.93
N ILE A 21 13.78 -2.98 -7.80
CA ILE A 21 14.63 -2.03 -7.08
C ILE A 21 15.16 -2.72 -5.83
N ARG A 22 16.48 -2.73 -5.63
CA ARG A 22 17.14 -3.36 -4.48
C ARG A 22 17.94 -2.33 -3.68
N GLN A 23 17.99 -2.52 -2.37
CA GLN A 23 18.85 -1.79 -1.47
C GLN A 23 19.46 -2.73 -0.43
N ASP A 24 20.63 -2.37 0.08
CA ASP A 24 21.39 -3.17 1.03
C ASP A 24 20.87 -2.97 2.47
N PHE A 25 19.81 -3.70 2.83
CA PHE A 25 19.36 -3.90 4.21
C PHE A 25 18.65 -5.25 4.34
N LEU A 26 18.58 -5.78 5.56
CA LEU A 26 17.90 -7.05 5.81
C LEU A 26 16.38 -6.89 5.68
N ASP A 27 15.76 -7.54 4.69
CA ASP A 27 14.31 -7.52 4.50
C ASP A 27 13.62 -8.37 5.58
N THR A 28 13.04 -7.68 6.57
CA THR A 28 12.26 -8.28 7.66
C THR A 28 11.05 -7.42 7.94
N TYR A 29 10.04 -7.99 8.60
CA TYR A 29 8.84 -7.24 9.00
C TYR A 29 9.15 -5.96 9.80
N ASN A 30 10.15 -6.00 10.69
CA ASN A 30 10.53 -4.82 11.48
C ASN A 30 11.26 -3.75 10.65
N ASN A 31 11.79 -4.11 9.49
CA ASN A 31 12.50 -3.23 8.57
C ASN A 31 11.64 -2.77 7.38
N LEU A 32 10.34 -3.07 7.37
CA LEU A 32 9.43 -2.60 6.32
C LEU A 32 9.43 -1.07 6.18
N THR A 33 9.66 -0.35 7.27
CA THR A 33 9.81 1.11 7.23
C THR A 33 11.02 1.55 6.41
N LEU A 34 12.12 0.79 6.43
CA LEU A 34 13.27 1.06 5.55
C LEU A 34 12.91 0.85 4.09
N LYS A 35 12.17 -0.21 3.78
CA LYS A 35 11.64 -0.48 2.42
C LYS A 35 10.69 0.62 1.96
N THR A 36 9.90 1.18 2.87
CA THR A 36 9.01 2.31 2.59
C THR A 36 9.79 3.59 2.34
N ILE A 37 10.78 3.91 3.19
CA ILE A 37 11.69 5.04 2.95
C ILE A 37 12.39 4.89 1.60
N MET A 38 12.82 3.68 1.23
CA MET A 38 13.39 3.38 -0.09
C MET A 38 12.41 3.70 -1.22
N ALA A 39 11.16 3.27 -1.12
CA ALA A 39 10.14 3.54 -2.14
C ALA A 39 9.90 5.05 -2.31
N PHE A 40 9.76 5.79 -1.22
CA PHE A 40 9.57 7.24 -1.24
C PHE A 40 10.80 7.99 -1.79
N ARG A 41 12.00 7.53 -1.43
CA ARG A 41 13.26 8.02 -2.01
C ARG A 41 13.29 7.82 -3.52
N TRP A 42 13.02 6.60 -3.97
CA TRP A 42 13.11 6.23 -5.38
C TRP A 42 12.10 7.03 -6.22
N VAL A 43 10.85 7.16 -5.77
CA VAL A 43 9.85 7.99 -6.46
C VAL A 43 10.29 9.45 -6.51
N THR A 44 10.92 9.97 -5.46
CA THR A 44 11.42 11.35 -5.42
C THR A 44 12.59 11.57 -6.37
N GLU A 45 13.54 10.64 -6.44
CA GLU A 45 14.75 10.76 -7.27
C GLU A 45 14.49 10.45 -8.75
N PHE A 46 13.65 9.44 -9.04
CA PHE A 46 13.51 8.88 -10.39
C PHE A 46 12.11 9.09 -11.01
N CYS A 47 11.09 9.43 -10.24
CA CYS A 47 9.71 9.61 -10.72
C CYS A 47 9.00 10.86 -10.14
N SER A 48 9.74 11.94 -9.91
CA SER A 48 9.23 13.16 -9.24
C SER A 48 8.03 13.82 -9.95
N ASN A 49 7.86 13.58 -11.26
CA ASN A 49 6.78 14.09 -12.08
C ASN A 49 5.54 13.19 -12.16
N THR A 50 5.52 12.05 -11.46
CA THR A 50 4.32 11.19 -11.45
C THR A 50 3.11 11.93 -10.88
N ARG A 51 1.93 11.70 -11.46
CA ARG A 51 0.68 12.31 -10.95
C ARG A 51 0.25 11.68 -9.63
N PHE A 52 0.36 10.35 -9.56
CA PHE A 52 -0.02 9.57 -8.40
C PHE A 52 1.04 8.50 -8.13
N PHE A 53 1.18 8.14 -6.87
CA PHE A 53 1.98 7.02 -6.39
C PHE A 53 1.07 6.10 -5.60
N MET A 54 1.23 4.79 -5.76
CA MET A 54 0.57 3.79 -4.93
C MET A 54 1.62 2.84 -4.38
N LYS A 55 1.58 2.60 -3.07
CA LYS A 55 2.29 1.50 -2.42
C LYS A 55 1.27 0.44 -2.05
N THR A 56 1.62 -0.83 -2.21
CA THR A 56 0.78 -1.98 -1.83
C THR A 56 1.68 -3.17 -1.52
N ASP A 57 1.10 -4.21 -0.91
CA ASP A 57 1.78 -5.48 -0.62
C ASP A 57 1.56 -6.49 -1.78
N ASP A 58 2.36 -7.55 -1.82
CA ASP A 58 2.32 -8.57 -2.88
C ASP A 58 1.14 -9.56 -2.76
N ASP A 59 0.45 -9.55 -1.62
CA ASP A 59 -0.74 -10.35 -1.33
C ASP A 59 -2.05 -9.54 -1.47
N VAL A 60 -2.03 -8.48 -2.28
CA VAL A 60 -3.17 -7.58 -2.49
C VAL A 60 -3.62 -7.64 -3.95
N PHE A 61 -4.89 -8.02 -4.16
CA PHE A 61 -5.50 -7.90 -5.48
C PHE A 61 -5.88 -6.44 -5.72
N ILE A 62 -5.33 -5.85 -6.79
CA ILE A 62 -5.66 -4.50 -7.24
C ILE A 62 -6.43 -4.57 -8.56
N ASN A 63 -7.68 -4.10 -8.57
CA ASN A 63 -8.40 -3.85 -9.81
C ASN A 63 -7.90 -2.54 -10.43
N THR A 64 -6.89 -2.65 -11.29
CA THR A 64 -6.21 -1.50 -11.92
C THR A 64 -7.15 -0.64 -12.77
N GLY A 65 -8.17 -1.25 -13.41
CA GLY A 65 -9.19 -0.51 -14.16
C GLY A 65 -10.02 0.42 -13.27
N ASN A 66 -10.44 -0.06 -12.10
CA ASN A 66 -11.15 0.75 -11.12
C ASN A 66 -10.26 1.76 -10.44
N LEU A 67 -9.01 1.38 -10.13
CA LEU A 67 -8.00 2.30 -9.61
C LEU A 67 -7.83 3.51 -10.55
N VAL A 68 -7.62 3.29 -11.85
CA VAL A 68 -7.46 4.38 -12.82
C VAL A 68 -8.72 5.24 -12.89
N LYS A 69 -9.92 4.65 -12.95
CA LYS A 69 -11.18 5.39 -12.92
C LYS A 69 -11.34 6.26 -11.66
N PHE A 70 -10.92 5.73 -10.50
CA PHE A 70 -10.91 6.45 -9.24
C PHE A 70 -9.93 7.63 -9.31
N LEU A 71 -8.68 7.40 -9.73
CA LEU A 71 -7.65 8.41 -9.86
C LEU A 71 -8.01 9.54 -10.84
N LEU A 72 -8.70 9.22 -11.94
CA LEU A 72 -9.14 10.21 -12.92
C LEU A 72 -10.20 11.19 -12.38
N LYS A 73 -10.92 10.81 -11.33
CA LYS A 73 -11.88 11.69 -10.63
C LYS A 73 -11.21 12.61 -9.60
N LEU A 74 -9.98 12.30 -9.20
CA LEU A 74 -9.24 13.06 -8.20
C LEU A 74 -8.53 14.27 -8.84
N ASN A 75 -8.58 15.41 -8.15
CA ASN A 75 -7.80 16.57 -8.53
C ASN A 75 -6.35 16.43 -8.05
N SER A 76 -5.42 16.15 -8.96
CA SER A 76 -3.99 15.99 -8.62
C SER A 76 -3.30 17.25 -8.10
N SER A 77 -3.99 18.40 -8.07
CA SER A 77 -3.48 19.66 -7.51
C SER A 77 -3.60 19.72 -5.98
N GLU A 78 -4.44 18.88 -5.38
CA GLU A 78 -4.64 18.78 -3.94
C GLU A 78 -3.65 17.77 -3.33
N ASN A 79 -3.25 17.98 -2.07
CA ASN A 79 -2.50 16.96 -1.34
C ASN A 79 -3.50 15.85 -0.97
N ILE A 80 -3.54 14.79 -1.76
CA ILE A 80 -4.43 13.65 -1.58
C ILE A 80 -3.61 12.50 -1.03
N PHE A 81 -4.13 11.88 0.04
CA PHE A 81 -3.64 10.62 0.58
C PHE A 81 -4.85 9.77 0.95
N THR A 82 -5.01 8.60 0.36
CA THR A 82 -6.21 7.76 0.49
C THR A 82 -5.87 6.27 0.50
N GLY A 83 -6.76 5.46 1.05
CA GLY A 83 -6.63 4.01 1.18
C GLY A 83 -7.69 3.52 2.17
N TYR A 84 -7.42 2.42 2.87
CA TYR A 84 -8.28 2.01 3.99
C TYR A 84 -7.88 2.77 5.26
N PRO A 85 -8.70 3.74 5.75
CA PRO A 85 -8.31 4.59 6.87
C PRO A 85 -8.38 3.83 8.20
N LEU A 86 -7.39 4.08 9.05
CA LEU A 86 -7.32 3.60 10.43
C LEU A 86 -7.22 4.83 11.34
N ILE A 87 -8.26 5.05 12.13
CA ILE A 87 -8.46 6.22 12.99
C ILE A 87 -8.59 5.72 14.44
N ASP A 88 -8.06 6.48 15.39
CA ASP A 88 -8.11 6.18 16.83
C ASP A 88 -7.51 4.81 17.21
N ASN A 89 -6.57 4.31 16.40
CA ASN A 89 -5.88 3.06 16.66
C ASN A 89 -4.85 3.20 17.79
N PHE A 90 -4.93 2.29 18.76
CA PHE A 90 -4.01 2.26 19.90
C PHE A 90 -2.65 1.67 19.53
N ALA A 91 -1.60 2.28 20.07
CA ALA A 91 -0.28 1.68 20.06
C ALA A 91 -0.29 0.49 21.03
N TYR A 92 -0.33 -0.74 20.49
CA TYR A 92 -0.52 -1.95 21.28
C TYR A 92 0.73 -2.26 22.13
N ARG A 93 0.50 -2.60 23.40
CA ARG A 93 1.53 -2.86 24.44
C ARG A 93 1.33 -4.21 25.15
N GLY A 94 0.52 -5.12 24.59
CA GLY A 94 0.24 -6.43 25.17
C GLY A 94 1.21 -7.54 24.72
N PHE A 95 0.85 -8.80 24.90
CA PHE A 95 1.76 -9.94 24.67
C PHE A 95 1.91 -10.36 23.20
N TYR A 96 1.00 -9.93 22.32
CA TYR A 96 1.09 -10.27 20.91
C TYR A 96 2.23 -9.49 20.21
N LYS A 97 3.37 -10.15 20.03
CA LYS A 97 4.63 -9.51 19.58
C LYS A 97 4.54 -8.81 18.21
N LYS A 98 3.73 -9.32 17.28
CA LYS A 98 3.62 -8.77 15.92
C LYS A 98 3.17 -7.31 15.94
N THR A 99 2.19 -6.98 16.79
CA THR A 99 1.62 -5.62 16.90
C THR A 99 2.15 -4.82 18.09
N TYR A 100 2.96 -5.43 18.97
CA TYR A 100 3.58 -4.74 20.10
C TYR A 100 4.57 -3.68 19.63
N ILE A 101 4.51 -2.45 20.15
CA ILE A 101 5.57 -1.43 20.01
C ILE A 101 5.95 -0.92 21.41
N SER A 102 7.17 -0.47 21.68
CA SER A 102 7.54 -0.01 23.04
C SER A 102 7.23 1.48 23.24
N TYR A 103 7.25 1.96 24.49
CA TYR A 103 7.18 3.40 24.76
C TYR A 103 8.44 4.16 24.31
N GLU A 104 9.59 3.48 24.27
CA GLU A 104 10.84 4.05 23.76
C GLU A 104 10.77 4.29 22.24
N GLU A 105 10.13 3.38 21.51
CA GLU A 105 9.96 3.50 20.06
C GLU A 105 8.82 4.46 19.71
N TYR A 106 7.70 4.41 20.43
CA TYR A 106 6.58 5.33 20.26
C TYR A 106 5.95 5.70 21.62
N PRO A 107 6.11 6.95 22.10
CA PRO A 107 5.72 7.31 23.47
C PRO A 107 4.22 7.57 23.65
N PHE A 108 3.48 7.79 22.56
CA PHE A 108 2.06 8.15 22.63
C PHE A 108 1.16 6.92 22.67
N ARG A 109 -0.04 7.08 23.24
CA ARG A 109 -1.04 6.02 23.38
C ARG A 109 -1.77 5.70 22.06
N LEU A 110 -2.02 6.73 21.26
CA LEU A 110 -2.75 6.63 19.99
C LEU A 110 -1.81 6.95 18.84
N PHE A 111 -1.95 6.24 17.74
CA PHE A 111 -1.35 6.63 16.47
C PHE A 111 -2.11 7.83 15.87
N PRO A 112 -1.45 8.73 15.12
CA PRO A 112 -2.17 9.65 14.26
C PRO A 112 -2.96 8.86 13.20
N PRO A 113 -3.98 9.44 12.55
CA PRO A 113 -4.65 8.79 11.42
C PRO A 113 -3.65 8.33 10.36
N TYR A 114 -3.82 7.10 9.87
CA TYR A 114 -3.02 6.49 8.80
C TYR A 114 -3.89 5.61 7.90
N CYS A 115 -3.39 5.18 6.75
CA CYS A 115 -4.03 4.14 5.95
C CYS A 115 -3.32 2.81 6.17
N SER A 116 -4.04 1.70 6.16
CA SER A 116 -3.45 0.36 6.31
C SER A 116 -2.33 0.08 5.29
N GLY A 117 -1.27 -0.60 5.74
CA GLY A 117 -0.17 -1.06 4.90
C GLY A 117 -0.54 -1.90 3.67
N MET A 118 -1.74 -2.50 3.64
CA MET A 118 -2.25 -3.22 2.46
C MET A 118 -2.21 -2.38 1.18
N GLY A 119 -2.43 -1.08 1.30
CA GLY A 119 -2.20 -0.18 0.18
C GLY A 119 -2.76 1.21 0.39
N TYR A 120 -1.99 2.18 -0.08
CA TYR A 120 -2.36 3.59 -0.05
C TYR A 120 -1.88 4.30 -1.31
N ILE A 121 -2.62 5.34 -1.65
CA ILE A 121 -2.47 6.14 -2.86
C ILE A 121 -2.26 7.59 -2.43
N LEU A 122 -1.33 8.27 -3.11
CA LEU A 122 -1.09 9.68 -2.88
C LEU A 122 -0.74 10.41 -4.17
N ASN A 123 -0.89 11.73 -4.16
CA ASN A 123 -0.36 12.56 -5.24
C ASN A 123 1.17 12.55 -5.24
N GLY A 124 1.80 12.54 -6.42
CA GLY A 124 3.26 12.42 -6.53
C GLY A 124 4.03 13.55 -5.85
N LYS A 125 3.52 14.79 -5.91
CA LYS A 125 4.11 15.93 -5.19
C LYS A 125 4.10 15.78 -3.67
N LEU A 126 3.12 15.05 -3.11
CA LEU A 126 3.06 14.77 -1.69
C LEU A 126 4.08 13.70 -1.30
N ALA A 127 4.38 12.74 -2.19
CA ALA A 127 5.44 11.75 -1.95
C ALA A 127 6.80 12.44 -1.69
N VAL A 128 7.13 13.49 -2.46
CA VAL A 128 8.35 14.30 -2.25
C VAL A 128 8.36 14.96 -0.87
N LYS A 129 7.26 15.59 -0.47
CA LYS A 129 7.14 16.25 0.85
C LYS A 129 7.23 15.25 2.01
N ILE A 130 6.62 14.07 1.83
CA ILE A 130 6.69 12.99 2.82
C ILE A 130 8.14 12.50 2.94
N TYR A 131 8.82 12.28 1.82
CA TYR A 131 10.22 11.84 1.84
C TYR A 131 11.13 12.85 2.55
N GLU A 132 10.96 14.15 2.29
CA GLU A 132 11.67 15.21 3.01
C GLU A 132 11.38 15.13 4.52
N MET A 133 10.11 14.99 4.91
CA MET A 133 9.69 14.86 6.30
C MET A 133 10.28 13.62 6.99
N MET A 134 10.42 12.49 6.28
CA MET A 134 11.01 11.26 6.80
C MET A 134 12.48 11.45 7.27
N SER A 135 13.19 12.47 6.77
CA SER A 135 14.55 12.78 7.25
C SER A 135 14.59 13.47 8.62
N HIS A 136 13.45 13.98 9.08
CA HIS A 136 13.30 14.71 10.34
C HIS A 136 12.63 13.91 11.45
N ILE A 137 12.13 12.71 11.14
CA ILE A 137 11.40 11.85 12.07
C ILE A 137 12.15 10.54 12.24
N LYS A 138 12.31 10.09 13.49
CA LYS A 138 12.91 8.78 13.75
C LYS A 138 11.97 7.67 13.21
N PRO A 139 12.45 6.75 12.36
CA PRO A 139 11.64 5.62 11.90
C PRO A 139 11.17 4.74 13.06
N ILE A 140 9.91 4.28 12.94
CA ILE A 140 9.34 3.21 13.78
C ILE A 140 9.08 2.00 12.89
N LYS A 141 8.89 0.80 13.47
CA LYS A 141 8.76 -0.45 12.72
C LYS A 141 7.48 -0.60 11.89
N PHE A 142 6.43 0.16 12.20
CA PHE A 142 5.17 0.14 11.47
C PHE A 142 5.20 1.20 10.38
N GLU A 143 5.44 0.77 9.13
CA GLU A 143 5.64 1.68 8.00
C GLU A 143 4.43 2.58 7.72
N ASP A 144 3.24 2.00 7.82
CA ASP A 144 1.98 2.67 7.54
C ASP A 144 1.68 3.75 8.58
N VAL A 145 1.92 3.43 9.86
CA VAL A 145 1.90 4.40 10.96
C VAL A 145 2.97 5.47 10.77
N TYR A 146 4.19 5.10 10.34
CA TYR A 146 5.28 6.05 10.11
C TYR A 146 4.93 7.07 9.04
N VAL A 147 4.31 6.64 7.94
CA VAL A 147 3.74 7.54 6.91
C VAL A 147 2.64 8.42 7.51
N GLY A 148 1.75 7.86 8.34
CA GLY A 148 0.74 8.63 9.09
C GLY A 148 1.31 9.72 9.98
N ILE A 149 2.43 9.44 10.66
CA ILE A 149 3.16 10.44 11.46
C ILE A 149 3.68 11.57 10.55
N CYS A 150 4.28 11.22 9.40
CA CYS A 150 4.74 12.23 8.44
C CYS A 150 3.60 13.11 7.92
N LEU A 151 2.45 12.52 7.57
CA LEU A 151 1.24 13.25 7.16
C LEU A 151 0.75 14.20 8.24
N SER A 152 0.74 13.75 9.50
CA SER A 152 0.34 14.56 10.64
C SER A 152 1.26 15.78 10.82
N MET A 153 2.58 15.61 10.69
CA MET A 153 3.54 16.73 10.75
C MET A 153 3.36 17.70 9.59
N LEU A 154 3.01 17.20 8.40
CA LEU A 154 2.71 18.00 7.21
C LEU A 154 1.30 18.63 7.24
N LYS A 155 0.48 18.34 8.27
CA LYS A 155 -0.92 18.76 8.38
C LYS A 155 -1.77 18.35 7.17
N VAL A 156 -1.49 17.17 6.62
CA VAL A 156 -2.26 16.57 5.52
C VAL A 156 -3.25 15.57 6.12
N ASN A 157 -4.53 15.78 5.82
CA ASN A 157 -5.58 14.87 6.23
C ASN A 157 -5.68 13.68 5.26
N ILE A 158 -6.12 12.54 5.78
CA ILE A 158 -6.45 11.38 4.96
C ILE A 158 -7.81 11.63 4.30
N SER A 159 -7.85 11.49 2.98
CA SER A 159 -9.08 11.44 2.20
C SER A 159 -9.74 10.09 2.44
N ILE A 160 -10.94 10.10 3.02
CA ILE A 160 -11.73 8.89 3.25
C ILE A 160 -12.55 8.62 1.98
N PRO A 161 -12.40 7.44 1.33
CA PRO A 161 -13.25 7.07 0.21
C PRO A 161 -14.72 7.09 0.62
N GLU A 162 -15.57 7.77 -0.16
CA GLU A 162 -17.02 7.81 0.10
C GLU A 162 -17.63 6.41 0.04
N ASP A 163 -17.14 5.59 -0.88
CA ASP A 163 -17.56 4.22 -1.06
C ASP A 163 -16.69 3.25 -0.27
N LYS A 164 -17.25 2.73 0.82
CA LYS A 164 -16.60 1.77 1.71
C LYS A 164 -16.36 0.40 1.07
N GLN A 165 -16.90 0.14 -0.11
CA GLN A 165 -16.71 -1.11 -0.86
C GLN A 165 -15.55 -1.02 -1.87
N GLN A 166 -14.71 0.00 -1.78
CA GLN A 166 -13.53 0.13 -2.65
C GLN A 166 -12.28 -0.54 -2.07
N PHE A 167 -12.10 -0.55 -0.75
CA PHE A 167 -10.92 -1.08 -0.09
C PHE A 167 -11.31 -2.08 0.99
N PHE A 168 -10.82 -3.31 0.89
CA PHE A 168 -11.12 -4.39 1.83
C PHE A 168 -9.86 -4.82 2.59
N LEU A 169 -9.82 -4.51 3.90
CA LEU A 169 -8.69 -4.81 4.79
C LEU A 169 -8.41 -6.32 4.95
N TYR A 170 -9.41 -7.14 4.70
CA TYR A 170 -9.32 -8.59 4.83
C TYR A 170 -9.87 -9.26 3.58
N LYS A 171 -9.41 -10.50 3.36
CA LYS A 171 -9.87 -11.34 2.27
C LYS A 171 -11.39 -11.46 2.29
N ILE A 172 -11.99 -11.31 1.12
CA ILE A 172 -13.41 -11.58 0.89
C ILE A 172 -13.55 -12.74 -0.11
N ASP A 173 -14.65 -13.48 0.00
CA ASP A 173 -14.97 -14.52 -0.96
C ASP A 173 -15.00 -13.98 -2.39
N PHE A 174 -14.49 -14.78 -3.32
CA PHE A 174 -14.47 -14.39 -4.72
C PHE A 174 -15.90 -14.35 -5.28
N ASP A 175 -16.35 -13.14 -5.58
CA ASP A 175 -17.58 -12.83 -6.27
C ASP A 175 -17.24 -11.84 -7.38
N ILE A 176 -17.54 -12.22 -8.63
CA ILE A 176 -17.13 -11.43 -9.79
C ILE A 176 -17.67 -10.00 -9.75
N CYS A 177 -18.86 -9.79 -9.20
CA CYS A 177 -19.50 -8.48 -9.14
C CYS A 177 -18.87 -7.59 -8.07
N LYS A 178 -18.56 -8.15 -6.90
CA LYS A 178 -17.77 -7.43 -5.89
C LYS A 178 -16.38 -7.05 -6.41
N TYR A 179 -15.70 -7.98 -7.08
CA TYR A 179 -14.34 -7.74 -7.61
C TYR A 179 -14.31 -6.76 -8.80
N ARG A 180 -15.44 -6.62 -9.52
CA ARG A 180 -15.64 -5.57 -10.53
C ARG A 180 -15.91 -4.20 -9.97
N HIS A 181 -16.29 -4.10 -8.71
CA HIS A 181 -16.60 -2.83 -8.05
C HIS A 181 -15.44 -2.31 -7.20
N LEU A 182 -14.76 -3.21 -6.48
CA LEU A 182 -13.66 -2.86 -5.57
C LEU A 182 -12.42 -2.34 -6.32
N ILE A 183 -11.54 -1.67 -5.56
CA ILE A 183 -10.20 -1.25 -6.00
C ILE A 183 -9.15 -2.20 -5.44
N ALA A 184 -9.19 -2.51 -4.14
CA ALA A 184 -8.17 -3.32 -3.48
C ALA A 184 -8.77 -4.29 -2.44
N VAL A 185 -8.23 -5.50 -2.37
CA VAL A 185 -8.52 -6.49 -1.31
C VAL A 185 -7.25 -7.23 -0.90
N HIS A 186 -7.02 -7.32 0.41
CA HIS A 186 -5.83 -7.93 0.99
C HIS A 186 -5.99 -9.44 1.26
N GLY A 187 -4.86 -10.16 1.31
CA GLY A 187 -4.78 -11.58 1.66
C GLY A 187 -5.10 -12.52 0.49
N ILE A 188 -4.80 -12.11 -0.74
CA ILE A 188 -5.00 -12.89 -1.96
C ILE A 188 -3.67 -13.48 -2.40
N THR A 189 -3.62 -14.80 -2.64
CA THR A 189 -2.37 -15.44 -3.09
C THR A 189 -2.05 -15.12 -4.54
N SER A 190 -0.80 -15.27 -4.96
CA SER A 190 -0.39 -15.04 -6.37
C SER A 190 -1.22 -15.86 -7.38
N SER A 191 -1.53 -17.12 -7.05
CA SER A 191 -2.35 -17.98 -7.91
C SER A 191 -3.82 -17.53 -7.96
N GLU A 192 -4.35 -17.01 -6.86
CA GLU A 192 -5.68 -16.41 -6.83
C GLU A 192 -5.72 -15.10 -7.63
N ILE A 193 -4.71 -14.23 -7.51
CA ILE A 193 -4.63 -12.98 -8.29
C ILE A 193 -4.70 -13.27 -9.80
N ILE A 194 -3.90 -14.21 -10.28
CA ILE A 194 -3.88 -14.61 -11.71
C ILE A 194 -5.25 -15.14 -12.13
N ARG A 195 -5.83 -16.07 -11.35
CA ARG A 195 -7.12 -16.68 -11.66
C ARG A 195 -8.25 -15.65 -11.66
N PHE A 196 -8.28 -14.74 -10.68
CA PHE A 196 -9.29 -13.69 -10.58
C PHE A 196 -9.23 -12.76 -11.78
N TRP A 197 -8.03 -12.34 -12.19
CA TRP A 197 -7.85 -11.51 -13.39
C TRP A 197 -8.31 -12.21 -14.67
N GLN A 198 -8.01 -13.51 -14.82
CA GLN A 198 -8.47 -14.29 -15.97
C GLN A 198 -9.99 -14.33 -16.06
N VAL A 199 -10.68 -14.61 -14.94
CA VAL A 199 -12.15 -14.65 -14.88
C VAL A 199 -12.78 -13.27 -15.13
N LEU A 200 -12.22 -12.22 -14.50
CA LEU A 200 -12.71 -10.85 -14.68
C LEU A 200 -12.59 -10.39 -16.14
N SER A 201 -11.54 -10.83 -16.83
CA SER A 201 -11.27 -10.46 -18.22
C SER A 201 -12.09 -11.28 -19.23
N SER A 202 -12.37 -12.56 -18.94
CA SER A 202 -13.10 -13.44 -19.85
C SER A 202 -14.62 -13.19 -19.83
N GLU A 203 -15.19 -12.91 -18.65
CA GLU A 203 -16.65 -12.80 -18.50
C GLU A 203 -17.19 -11.37 -18.74
N SER A 204 -16.56 -10.57 -19.60
CA SER A 204 -16.90 -9.14 -19.80
C SER A 204 -18.39 -8.82 -20.06
N SER A 205 -19.19 -9.80 -20.51
CA SER A 205 -20.63 -9.69 -20.79
C SER A 205 -21.56 -9.99 -19.60
N LEU A 206 -21.05 -10.46 -18.46
CA LEU A 206 -21.87 -10.73 -17.28
C LEU A 206 -22.40 -9.40 -16.70
N ASN A 207 -23.71 -9.30 -16.49
CA ASN A 207 -24.32 -8.12 -15.86
C ASN A 207 -24.36 -8.30 -14.34
N CYS A 208 -23.67 -7.42 -13.63
CA CYS A 208 -23.77 -7.27 -12.19
C CYS A 208 -24.90 -6.28 -11.90
N LEU A 209 -25.97 -6.76 -11.27
CA LEU A 209 -27.13 -5.96 -10.86
C LEU A 209 -26.84 -5.15 -9.60
#